data_AF-M4Z5B1-F1
#
_entry.id   AF-M4Z5B1-F1
#
_cell.length_a   1.000
_cell.length_b   1.000
_cell.length_c   1.000
_cell.angle_alpha   90.00
_cell.angle_beta   90.00
_cell.angle_gamma   90.00
#
_symmetry.space_group_name_H-M   'P 1'
#
loop_
_entity.id
_entity.type
_entity.pdbx_description
1 polymer ?
#
loop_
_entity_poly.entity_id
_entity_poly.type
_entity_poly.pdbx_seq_one_letter_code
_entity_poly.pdbx_strand_id
1 'polypeptide(L)'
;MRRELEAVFETPRARANQVRSQQQRQHGWKLYSVHAPEVECIRKGKASAPYEFGVKASIVTTNGRKPGSRFVLHAQSPPGNPYDGYSLGSIIEATEKLT
;
A
#
# COMPACT_ATOMS: atom_id res chain seq x y z
N MET A 1 18.45 -22.49 15.93
CA MET A 1 18.01 -21.41 16.84
C MET A 1 18.54 -20.02 16.48
N ARG A 2 19.86 -19.71 16.55
CA ARG A 2 20.35 -18.33 16.29
C ARG A 2 20.16 -17.86 14.83
N ARG A 3 20.46 -18.70 13.84
CA ARG A 3 20.27 -18.37 12.42
C ARG A 3 18.80 -18.21 12.01
N GLU A 4 17.91 -18.99 12.62
CA GLU A 4 16.46 -18.89 12.36
C GLU A 4 15.89 -17.57 12.89
N LEU A 5 16.32 -17.15 14.08
CA LEU A 5 15.97 -15.84 14.63
C LEU A 5 16.50 -14.70 13.76
N GLU A 6 17.73 -14.80 13.25
CA GLU A 6 18.29 -13.79 12.34
C GLU A 6 17.45 -13.62 11.07
N ALA A 7 16.95 -14.72 10.48
CA ALA A 7 16.06 -14.67 9.32
C ALA A 7 14.71 -14.00 9.65
N VAL A 8 14.09 -14.32 10.79
CA VAL A 8 12.81 -13.70 11.20
C VAL A 8 12.95 -12.19 11.41
N PHE A 9 14.07 -11.75 11.98
CA PHE A 9 14.29 -10.35 12.32
C PHE A 9 14.99 -9.52 11.24
N GLU A 10 15.28 -10.08 10.07
CA GLU A 10 16.00 -9.38 9.01
C GLU A 10 15.29 -8.09 8.59
N THR A 11 14.01 -8.17 8.20
CA THR A 11 13.22 -7.01 7.77
C THR A 11 12.96 -6.00 8.90
N PRO A 12 12.51 -6.40 10.11
CA PRO A 12 12.39 -5.48 11.23
C PRO A 12 13.71 -4.76 11.57
N ARG A 13 14.85 -5.46 11.52
CA ARG A 13 16.16 -4.89 11.80
C ARG A 13 16.59 -3.89 10.74
N ALA A 14 16.33 -4.17 9.46
CA ALA A 14 16.58 -3.22 8.36
C ALA A 14 15.79 -1.92 8.55
N ARG A 15 14.49 -2.02 8.88
CA ARG A 15 13.62 -0.86 9.15
C ARG A 15 14.05 -0.07 10.37
N ALA A 16 14.40 -0.75 11.46
CA ALA A 16 14.91 -0.10 12.66
C ALA A 16 16.22 0.68 12.38
N ASN A 17 17.12 0.10 11.59
CA ASN A 17 18.34 0.79 11.15
C ASN A 17 18.02 2.01 10.27
N GLN A 18 17.06 1.91 9.35
CA GLN A 18 16.61 3.03 8.51
C GLN A 18 16.06 4.18 9.36
N VAL A 19 15.15 3.89 10.30
CA VAL A 19 14.60 4.89 11.23
C VAL A 19 15.70 5.55 12.05
N ARG A 20 16.68 4.77 12.54
CA ARG A 20 17.82 5.29 13.29
C ARG A 20 18.69 6.24 12.46
N SER A 21 18.85 5.96 11.15
CA SER A 21 19.65 6.81 10.24
C SER A 21 18.90 8.03 9.69
N GLN A 22 17.58 8.08 9.84
CA GLN A 22 16.77 9.16 9.28
C GLN A 22 17.01 10.49 9.98
N GLN A 23 17.18 11.54 9.18
CA GLN A 23 17.39 12.89 9.69
C GLN A 23 16.08 13.67 9.75
N GLN A 24 16.03 14.66 10.64
CA GLN A 24 14.92 15.60 10.68
C GLN A 24 14.84 16.35 9.34
N ARG A 25 13.63 16.47 8.76
CA ARG A 25 13.36 17.15 7.47
C ARG A 25 13.99 16.49 6.23
N GLN A 26 14.42 15.24 6.33
CA GLN A 26 14.82 14.45 5.16
C GLN A 26 13.66 14.31 4.16
N HIS A 27 13.93 14.64 2.90
CA HIS A 27 13.02 14.45 1.78
C HIS A 27 13.31 13.12 1.07
N GLY A 28 12.28 12.53 0.45
CA GLY A 28 12.43 11.27 -0.31
C GLY A 28 12.35 10.03 0.58
N TRP A 29 13.41 9.22 0.59
CA TRP A 29 13.48 7.89 1.20
C TRP A 29 13.31 7.93 2.72
N LYS A 30 12.05 7.98 3.17
CA LYS A 30 11.69 8.05 4.59
C LYS A 30 10.63 7.01 4.92
N LEU A 31 10.89 6.23 5.96
CA LEU A 31 9.95 5.34 6.61
C LEU A 31 9.11 6.16 7.59
N TYR A 32 7.81 6.22 7.30
CA TYR A 32 6.84 7.02 8.06
C TYR A 32 6.05 6.17 9.08
N SER A 33 6.00 4.85 8.89
CA SER A 33 5.31 3.85 9.74
C SER A 33 6.18 2.60 9.89
N VAL A 34 6.36 2.11 11.13
CA VAL A 34 7.17 0.89 11.42
C VAL A 34 6.28 -0.33 11.67
N HIS A 35 5.05 -0.10 12.16
CA HIS A 35 4.20 -1.15 12.72
C HIS A 35 3.48 -2.01 11.68
N ALA A 36 3.19 -1.46 10.50
CA ALA A 36 2.42 -2.15 9.47
C ALA A 36 3.21 -2.14 8.14
N PRO A 37 3.90 -3.24 7.78
CA PRO A 37 4.73 -3.34 6.57
C PRO A 37 4.03 -3.02 5.26
N GLU A 38 2.75 -3.36 5.19
CA GLU A 38 1.88 -3.19 4.04
C GLU A 38 1.37 -1.75 3.90
N VAL A 39 1.35 -1.00 5.00
CA VAL A 39 0.79 0.36 5.06
C VAL A 39 1.83 1.38 4.66
N GLU A 40 1.48 2.17 3.66
CA GLU A 40 2.37 3.18 3.08
C GLU A 40 1.76 4.57 3.22
N CYS A 41 2.62 5.60 3.13
CA CYS A 41 2.14 6.98 3.09
C CYS A 41 1.45 7.24 1.73
N ILE A 42 0.12 7.26 1.72
CA ILE A 42 -0.66 7.52 0.50
C ILE A 42 -0.64 9.01 0.16
N ARG A 43 -0.72 9.88 1.18
CA ARG A 43 -0.80 11.32 0.97
C ARG A 43 -0.24 12.09 2.15
N LYS A 44 0.20 13.32 1.91
CA LYS A 44 0.41 14.29 2.99
C LYS A 44 -0.95 14.67 3.58
N GLY A 45 -1.21 14.22 4.80
CA GLY A 45 -2.42 14.51 5.57
C GLY A 45 -2.52 15.97 6.03
N LYS A 46 -3.57 16.26 6.82
CA LYS A 46 -3.86 17.60 7.36
C LYS A 46 -2.79 18.05 8.35
N ALA A 47 -2.72 19.35 8.64
CA ALA A 47 -1.73 19.90 9.57
C ALA A 47 -1.77 19.25 10.97
N SER A 48 -2.95 18.83 11.44
CA SER A 48 -3.16 18.15 12.73
C SER A 48 -2.78 16.66 12.72
N ALA A 49 -2.72 16.03 11.55
CA ALA A 49 -2.35 14.64 11.34
C ALA A 49 -1.55 14.56 10.03
N PRO A 50 -0.27 14.99 10.06
CA PRO A 50 0.55 14.96 8.88
C PRO A 50 0.74 13.50 8.46
N TYR A 51 0.46 13.24 7.19
CA TYR A 51 0.49 11.93 6.51
C TYR A 51 -0.76 11.05 6.74
N GLU A 52 -1.34 10.60 5.62
CA GLU A 52 -2.38 9.56 5.55
C GLU A 52 -1.70 8.24 5.19
N PHE A 53 -2.00 7.23 5.96
CA PHE A 53 -1.38 5.91 5.89
C PHE A 53 -2.40 4.87 5.43
N GLY A 54 -2.04 4.05 4.44
CA GLY A 54 -2.85 2.91 4.02
C GLY A 54 -2.23 2.14 2.88
N VAL A 55 -2.97 1.16 2.39
CA VAL A 55 -2.70 0.51 1.10
C VAL A 55 -3.76 0.99 0.13
N LYS A 56 -3.38 1.22 -1.13
CA LYS A 56 -4.38 1.48 -2.17
C LYS A 56 -5.28 0.27 -2.34
N ALA A 57 -6.51 0.52 -2.79
CA ALA A 57 -7.49 -0.50 -3.12
C ALA A 57 -8.06 -0.21 -4.51
N SER A 58 -8.17 -1.26 -5.32
CA SER A 58 -8.86 -1.29 -6.59
C SER A 58 -10.16 -2.04 -6.42
N ILE A 59 -11.25 -1.48 -6.95
CA ILE A 59 -12.57 -2.06 -6.96
C ILE A 59 -13.12 -1.90 -8.37
N VAL A 60 -13.50 -3.01 -9.00
CA VAL A 60 -14.14 -3.02 -10.31
C VAL A 60 -15.60 -3.39 -10.14
N THR A 61 -16.48 -2.53 -10.66
CA THR A 61 -17.92 -2.71 -10.55
C THR A 61 -18.58 -2.76 -11.92
N THR A 62 -19.71 -3.46 -12.02
CA THR A 62 -20.57 -3.38 -13.20
C THR A 62 -21.03 -1.93 -13.47
N ASN A 63 -21.20 -1.58 -14.75
CA ASN A 63 -21.77 -0.28 -15.16
C ASN A 63 -23.30 -0.26 -14.98
N GLY A 64 -23.75 -0.47 -13.74
CA GLY A 64 -25.16 -0.49 -13.38
C GLY A 64 -25.72 0.93 -13.19
N ARG A 65 -26.64 1.35 -14.07
CA ARG A 65 -27.36 2.65 -13.97
C ARG A 65 -28.61 2.60 -13.09
N LYS A 66 -29.16 1.41 -12.80
CA LYS A 66 -30.37 1.24 -11.98
C LYS A 66 -30.01 1.05 -10.49
N PRO A 67 -30.87 1.46 -9.54
CA PRO A 67 -30.69 1.13 -8.13
C PRO A 67 -30.51 -0.38 -7.94
N GLY A 68 -29.47 -0.79 -7.18
CA GLY A 68 -29.15 -2.20 -6.93
C GLY A 68 -28.42 -2.95 -8.05
N SER A 69 -28.08 -2.30 -9.18
CA SER A 69 -27.43 -2.97 -10.32
C SER A 69 -25.89 -2.93 -10.32
N ARG A 70 -25.27 -2.42 -9.25
CA ARG A 70 -23.80 -2.40 -9.09
C ARG A 70 -23.34 -3.61 -8.29
N PHE A 71 -22.63 -4.50 -8.96
CA PHE A 71 -21.94 -5.63 -8.35
C PHE A 71 -20.44 -5.38 -8.39
N VAL A 72 -19.73 -5.75 -7.31
CA VAL A 72 -18.27 -5.77 -7.28
C VAL A 72 -17.83 -7.07 -7.97
N LEU A 73 -17.15 -6.94 -9.10
CA LEU A 73 -16.64 -8.08 -9.87
C LEU A 73 -15.24 -8.48 -9.42
N HIS A 74 -14.43 -7.48 -9.03
CA HIS A 74 -13.06 -7.68 -8.64
C HIS A 74 -12.65 -6.65 -7.59
N ALA A 75 -11.86 -7.08 -6.61
CA ALA A 75 -11.28 -6.23 -5.59
C ALA A 75 -9.84 -6.68 -5.31
N GLN A 76 -8.90 -5.73 -5.29
CA GLN A 76 -7.49 -6.01 -5.06
C GLN A 76 -6.81 -4.86 -4.33
N SER A 77 -5.86 -5.18 -3.46
CA SER A 77 -4.99 -4.18 -2.83
C SER A 77 -3.58 -4.25 -3.43
N PRO A 78 -3.15 -3.25 -4.23
CA PRO A 78 -1.79 -3.19 -4.74
C PRO A 78 -0.81 -2.60 -3.70
N PRO A 79 0.21 -3.37 -3.27
CA PRO A 79 1.27 -2.86 -2.39
C PRO A 79 2.24 -1.94 -3.16
N GLY A 80 3.08 -1.18 -2.46
CA GLY A 80 4.15 -0.36 -3.04
C GLY A 80 3.74 1.07 -3.44
N ASN A 81 2.58 1.55 -2.98
CA ASN A 81 2.00 2.86 -3.32
C ASN A 81 2.17 3.21 -4.82
N PRO A 82 1.71 2.33 -5.73
CA PRO A 82 1.92 2.56 -7.15
C PRO A 82 1.14 3.80 -7.61
N TYR A 83 1.67 4.45 -8.65
CA TYR A 83 0.93 5.48 -9.36
C TYR A 83 -0.34 4.86 -9.99
N ASP A 84 -1.49 5.52 -9.85
CA ASP A 84 -2.80 4.95 -10.23
C ASP A 84 -2.90 4.62 -11.72
N GLY A 85 -2.17 5.34 -12.57
CA GLY A 85 -2.11 5.05 -14.01
C GLY A 85 -1.45 3.70 -14.33
N TYR A 86 -0.56 3.19 -13.46
CA TYR A 86 0.16 1.95 -13.71
C TYR A 86 -0.58 0.70 -13.21
N SER A 87 -1.56 0.84 -12.31
CA SER A 87 -2.30 -0.31 -11.79
C SER A 87 -3.44 -0.74 -12.73
N LEU A 88 -4.02 0.19 -13.49
CA LEU A 88 -5.21 -0.06 -14.32
C LEU A 88 -5.09 -1.25 -15.27
N GLY A 89 -3.98 -1.36 -16.02
CA GLY A 89 -3.79 -2.46 -16.98
C GLY A 89 -3.85 -3.84 -16.33
N SER A 90 -3.13 -4.01 -15.21
CA SER A 90 -3.11 -5.28 -14.46
C SER A 90 -4.48 -5.63 -13.87
N ILE A 91 -5.24 -4.63 -13.42
CA ILE A 91 -6.57 -4.81 -12.84
C ILE A 91 -7.58 -5.22 -13.93
N ILE A 92 -7.49 -4.61 -15.11
CA ILE A 92 -8.34 -4.95 -16.26
C ILE A 92 -8.09 -6.40 -16.67
N GLU A 93 -6.81 -6.78 -16.88
CA GLU A 93 -6.44 -8.15 -17.24
C GLU A 93 -6.92 -9.18 -16.18
N ALA A 94 -6.78 -8.86 -14.90
CA ALA A 94 -7.28 -9.70 -13.81
C ALA A 94 -8.82 -9.84 -13.82
N THR A 95 -9.53 -8.76 -14.14
CA THR A 95 -10.99 -8.77 -14.23
C THR A 95 -11.47 -9.55 -15.44
N GLU A 96 -10.84 -9.39 -16.61
CA GLU A 96 -11.16 -10.13 -17.84
C GLU A 96 -10.97 -11.65 -17.68
N LYS A 97 -10.08 -12.10 -16.79
CA LYS A 97 -9.92 -13.53 -16.48
C LYS A 97 -11.05 -14.11 -15.62
N LEU A 98 -11.82 -13.26 -14.93
CA LEU A 98 -12.91 -13.67 -14.04
C LEU A 98 -14.27 -13.77 -14.75
N THR A 99 -14.39 -13.22 -15.96
CA THR A 99 -15.61 -13.15 -16.76
C THR A 99 -15.45 -13.81 -18.11
#